data_AF-A0A4Q8APB9-F1
#
_entry.id   AF-A0A4Q8APB9-F1
#
_cell.length_a   1.000
_cell.length_b   1.000
_cell.length_c   1.000
_cell.angle_alpha   90.00
_cell.angle_beta   90.00
_cell.angle_gamma   90.00
#
_symmetry.space_group_name_H-M   'P 1'
#
loop_
_entity.id
_entity.type
_entity.pdbx_description
1 polymer ?
#
loop_
_entity_poly.entity_id
_entity_poly.type
_entity_poly.pdbx_seq_one_letter_code
_entity_poly.pdbx_strand_id
1 'polypeptide(L)' 'MKFTLSVDVDALAGDPQEELARILRYWAGNLKHYEVADGSAETIRDSAYTAVGNWQFVPTSE' A
#
# COMPACT_ATOMS: atom_id res chain seq x y z
N MET A 1 0.43 13.73 -11.50
CA MET A 1 0.83 12.55 -10.73
C MET A 1 -0.27 12.16 -9.76
N LYS A 2 -0.58 10.87 -9.66
CA LYS A 2 -1.60 10.31 -8.76
C LYS A 2 -0.95 9.23 -7.90
N PHE A 3 -1.23 9.25 -6.60
CA PHE A 3 -0.89 8.15 -5.70
C PHE A 3 -2.07 7.18 -5.62
N THR A 4 -1.79 5.89 -5.77
CA THR A 4 -2.78 4.83 -5.51
C THR A 4 -2.22 3.83 -4.52
N LEU A 5 -3.05 3.45 -3.55
CA LEU A 5 -2.82 2.32 -2.66
C LEU A 5 -3.96 1.34 -2.89
N SER A 6 -3.61 0.10 -3.25
CA SER A 6 -4.57 -0.97 -3.51
C SER A 6 -4.23 -2.15 -2.63
N VAL A 7 -5.25 -2.66 -1.93
CA VAL A 7 -5.16 -3.80 -1.03
C VAL A 7 -6.31 -4.74 -1.39
N ASP A 8 -5.98 -6.00 -1.61
CA ASP A 8 -6.96 -7.08 -1.68
C ASP A 8 -7.39 -7.43 -0.25
N VAL A 9 -8.62 -7.04 0.10
CA VAL A 9 -9.18 -7.21 1.45
C VAL A 9 -9.49 -8.67 1.73
N ASP A 10 -9.84 -9.45 0.70
CA ASP A 10 -10.15 -10.87 0.84
C ASP A 10 -8.88 -11.72 1.07
N ALA A 11 -7.71 -11.17 0.74
CA ALA A 11 -6.41 -11.80 0.95
C ALA A 11 -5.77 -11.49 2.32
N LEU A 12 -6.39 -10.65 3.16
CA LEU A 12 -5.85 -10.29 4.48
C LEU A 12 -5.99 -11.45 5.47
N ALA A 13 -4.94 -11.71 6.24
CA ALA A 13 -5.00 -12.67 7.35
C ALA A 13 -5.72 -12.08 8.58
N GLY A 14 -6.70 -12.81 9.12
CA GLY A 14 -7.36 -12.41 10.38
C GLY A 14 -8.52 -11.44 10.15
N ASP A 15 -8.69 -10.47 11.04
CA ASP A 15 -9.76 -9.47 10.91
C ASP A 15 -9.37 -8.42 9.84
N PRO A 16 -10.13 -8.31 8.73
CA PRO A 16 -9.77 -7.42 7.63
C PRO A 16 -9.73 -5.94 8.04
N GLN A 17 -10.57 -5.53 9.00
CA GLN A 17 -10.62 -4.13 9.45
C GLN A 17 -9.37 -3.76 10.25
N GLU A 18 -8.98 -4.59 11.22
CA GLU A 18 -7.75 -4.40 11.99
C GLU A 18 -6.51 -4.43 11.09
N GLU A 19 -6.42 -5.39 10.16
CA GLU A 19 -5.28 -5.49 9.25
C GLU A 19 -5.19 -4.30 8.29
N LEU A 20 -6.31 -3.87 7.72
CA LEU A 20 -6.31 -2.70 6.83
C LEU A 20 -5.91 -1.43 7.58
N ALA A 21 -6.40 -1.23 8.81
CA ALA A 21 -6.01 -0.10 9.65
C ALA A 21 -4.50 -0.11 9.93
N ARG A 22 -3.94 -1.30 10.20
CA ARG A 22 -2.51 -1.51 10.44
C ARG A 22 -1.68 -1.18 9.19
N ILE A 23 -2.11 -1.68 8.02
CA ILE A 23 -1.48 -1.38 6.72
C ILE A 23 -1.45 0.13 6.49
N LEU A 24 -2.59 0.81 6.62
CA LEU A 24 -2.66 2.26 6.41
C LEU A 24 -1.75 3.03 7.37
N ARG A 25 -1.66 2.63 8.64
CA ARG A 25 -0.79 3.29 9.63
C ARG A 25 0.69 3.14 9.29
N TYR A 26 1.16 1.92 9.01
CA TYR A 26 2.58 1.66 8.81
C TYR A 26 3.06 2.04 7.42
N TRP A 27 2.31 1.69 6.37
CA TRP A 27 2.73 2.01 5.01
C TRP A 27 2.62 3.49 4.70
N ALA A 28 1.55 4.18 5.10
CA ALA A 28 1.48 5.63 4.89
C ALA A 28 2.56 6.38 5.69
N GLY A 29 2.88 5.91 6.90
CA GLY A 29 3.97 6.47 7.70
C GLY A 29 5.37 6.24 7.10
N ASN A 30 5.56 5.15 6.37
CA ASN A 30 6.82 4.82 5.70
C ASN A 30 7.05 5.62 4.41
N LEU A 31 6.02 6.23 3.81
CA LEU A 31 6.15 7.02 2.57
C LEU A 31 7.23 8.11 2.64
N LYS A 32 7.53 8.64 3.83
CA LYS A 32 8.62 9.62 4.05
C LYS A 32 10.02 9.10 3.68
N HIS A 33 10.17 7.78 3.48
CA HIS A 33 11.41 7.14 3.09
C HIS A 33 11.54 6.91 1.58
N TYR A 34 10.50 7.25 0.80
CA TYR A 34 10.47 7.06 -0.64
C TYR A 34 10.49 8.41 -1.36
N GLU A 35 11.06 8.41 -2.56
CA GLU A 35 10.98 9.57 -3.45
C GLU A 35 9.58 9.69 -4.05
N VAL A 36 9.05 10.91 -4.12
CA VAL A 36 7.78 11.19 -4.81
C VAL A 36 8.09 11.40 -6.30
N ALA A 37 8.18 10.30 -7.03
CA ALA A 37 8.47 10.29 -8.46
C ALA A 37 7.63 9.24 -9.19
N ASP A 38 7.27 9.50 -10.46
CA ASP A 38 6.55 8.55 -11.30
C ASP A 38 7.31 7.21 -11.38
N GLY A 39 6.58 6.11 -11.20
CA GLY A 39 7.16 4.76 -11.17
C GLY A 39 7.66 4.31 -9.79
N SER A 40 7.72 5.20 -8.79
CA SER A 40 7.97 4.79 -7.40
C SER A 40 6.79 3.97 -6.90
N ALA A 41 7.07 2.77 -6.40
CA ALA A 41 6.06 1.80 -5.99
C ALA A 41 6.64 0.79 -4.99
N GLU A 42 5.75 0.10 -4.27
CA GLU A 42 6.14 -1.00 -3.39
C GLU A 42 4.99 -1.97 -3.10
N THR A 43 5.34 -3.22 -2.83
CA THR A 43 4.41 -4.26 -2.40
C THR A 43 3.98 -4.08 -0.95
N ILE A 44 2.67 -4.06 -0.72
CA ILE A 44 2.07 -4.11 0.61
C ILE A 44 1.99 -5.57 1.06
N ARG A 45 2.44 -5.83 2.28
CA ARG A 45 2.31 -7.11 2.96
C ARG A 45 1.48 -7.00 4.22
N ASP A 46 0.74 -8.05 4.53
CA ASP A 46 -0.04 -8.18 5.77
C ASP A 46 0.84 -8.63 6.97
N SER A 47 0.22 -9.06 8.07
CA SER A 47 0.92 -9.48 9.30
C SER A 47 1.63 -10.81 9.14
N ALA A 48 1.14 -11.65 8.23
CA ALA A 48 1.73 -12.93 7.88
C ALA A 48 2.83 -12.79 6.80
N TYR A 49 3.22 -11.57 6.43
CA TYR A 49 4.16 -11.27 5.34
C TYR A 49 3.68 -11.72 3.95
N THR A 50 2.39 -11.95 3.79
CA THR A 50 1.76 -12.26 2.50
C THR A 50 1.62 -10.99 1.68
N ALA A 51 1.93 -11.06 0.38
CA ALA A 51 1.69 -9.94 -0.52
C ALA A 51 0.18 -9.77 -0.76
N VAL A 52 -0.36 -8.63 -0.39
CA VAL A 52 -1.81 -8.34 -0.43
C VAL A 52 -2.13 -7.09 -1.24
N GLY A 53 -1.13 -6.41 -1.79
CA GLY A 53 -1.36 -5.17 -2.51
C GLY A 53 -0.10 -4.44 -2.92
N ASN A 54 -0.26 -3.20 -3.34
CA ASN A 54 0.84 -2.29 -3.62
C ASN A 54 0.40 -0.84 -3.47
N TRP A 55 1.38 0.04 -3.32
CA TRP A 55 1.19 1.47 -3.59
C TRP A 55 2.09 1.90 -4.75
N GLN A 56 1.71 2.97 -5.45
CA GLN A 56 2.49 3.52 -6.56
C GLN A 56 2.14 5.00 -6.84
N PHE A 57 3.13 5.74 -7.36
CA PHE A 57 2.94 7.03 -8.00
C PHE A 57 2.88 6.81 -9.52
N VAL A 58 1.72 7.14 -10.10
CA VAL A 58 1.50 7.05 -11.54
C VAL A 58 1.39 8.45 -12.15
N PRO A 59 1.77 8.61 -13.43
CA PRO A 59 1.44 9.82 -14.18
C PRO A 59 -0.07 10.08 -14.11
N THR A 60 -0.48 11.35 -14.03
CA THR A 60 -1.89 11.66 -14.23
C THR A 60 -2.15 11.51 -15.71
N SER A 61 -2.86 10.46 -16.11
CA SER A 61 -3.42 10.37 -17.45
C SER A 61 -4.41 11.52 -17.65
N GLU A 62 -4.37 12.18 -18.81
CA GLU A 62 -5.45 13.07 -19.28
C GLU A 62 -6.74 12.28 -19.55
#